data_AF-A0A3N5MIL5-F1
#
_entry.id   AF-A0A3N5MIL5-F1
#
_cell.length_a   1.000
_cell.length_b   1.000
_cell.length_c   1.000
_cell.angle_alpha   90.00
_cell.angle_beta   90.00
_cell.angle_gamma   90.00
#
_symmetry.space_group_name_H-M   'P 1'
#
loop_
_entity.id
_entity.type
_entity.pdbx_description
1 polymer ?
#
loop_
_entity_poly.entity_id
_entity_poly.type
_entity_poly.pdbx_seq_one_letter_code
_entity_poly.pdbx_strand_id
1 'polypeptide(L)' 'MPEQEHQPTVEELKAKAYQPMEDAKVLHPFYRGKIETTLKCCVRDFQDFGIWYTPGVSKPCLDIKDDPEKV' A
#
# COMPACT_ATOMS: atom_id res chain seq x y z
N MET A 1 -32.07 -20.86 -24.52
CA MET A 1 -32.93 -19.68 -24.77
C MET A 1 -31.98 -18.51 -24.93
N PRO A 2 -32.12 -17.65 -25.96
CA PRO A 2 -31.21 -16.53 -26.09
C PRO A 2 -31.49 -15.55 -24.96
N GLU A 3 -30.47 -15.22 -24.17
CA GLU A 3 -30.56 -14.18 -23.14
C GLU A 3 -30.88 -12.86 -23.85
N GLN A 4 -32.00 -12.23 -23.48
CA GLN A 4 -32.32 -10.90 -23.98
C GLN A 4 -31.33 -9.90 -23.38
N GLU A 5 -30.52 -9.26 -24.23
CA GLU A 5 -29.64 -8.17 -23.80
C GLU A 5 -30.49 -6.99 -23.30
N HIS A 6 -30.52 -6.81 -21.97
CA HIS A 6 -31.09 -5.62 -21.36
C HIS A 6 -30.14 -4.44 -21.58
N GLN A 7 -30.59 -3.44 -22.34
CA GLN A 7 -29.84 -2.20 -22.51
C GLN A 7 -30.09 -1.27 -21.31
N PRO A 8 -29.05 -0.92 -20.55
CA PRO A 8 -29.21 -0.06 -19.37
C PRO A 8 -29.61 1.35 -19.77
N THR A 9 -30.45 1.95 -18.94
CA THR A 9 -30.88 3.35 -19.06
C THR A 9 -29.74 4.31 -18.74
N VAL A 10 -29.87 5.56 -19.20
CA VAL A 10 -28.90 6.62 -18.92
C VAL A 10 -28.72 6.84 -17.41
N GLU A 11 -29.80 6.72 -16.63
CA GLU A 11 -29.75 6.89 -15.18
C GLU A 11 -29.05 5.74 -14.47
N GLU A 12 -29.25 4.50 -14.91
CA GLU A 12 -28.50 3.34 -14.39
C GLU A 12 -27.01 3.46 -14.71
N LEU A 13 -26.66 3.97 -15.89
CA LEU A 13 -25.28 4.24 -16.28
C LEU A 13 -24.65 5.34 -15.40
N LYS A 14 -25.38 6.41 -15.10
CA LYS A 14 -24.91 7.47 -14.18
C LYS A 14 -24.75 6.97 -12.76
N ALA A 15 -25.72 6.22 -12.22
CA ALA A 15 -25.64 5.65 -10.88
C ALA A 15 -24.41 4.76 -10.74
N LYS A 16 -24.16 3.90 -11.74
CA LYS A 16 -22.95 3.08 -11.81
C LYS A 16 -21.67 3.92 -11.86
N ALA A 17 -21.66 5.02 -12.62
CA ALA A 17 -20.52 5.91 -12.71
C ALA A 17 -20.22 6.69 -11.42
N TYR A 18 -21.25 7.00 -10.62
CA TYR A 18 -21.11 7.72 -9.34
C TYR A 18 -20.82 6.81 -8.15
N GLN A 19 -21.08 5.50 -8.23
CA GLN A 19 -20.81 4.56 -7.15
C GLN A 19 -19.40 4.68 -6.54
N PRO A 20 -18.30 4.81 -7.32
CA PRO A 20 -16.96 4.98 -6.74
C PRO A 20 -16.80 6.23 -5.86
N MET A 21 -17.59 7.28 -6.09
CA MET A 21 -17.57 8.49 -5.28
C MET A 21 -18.20 8.24 -3.90
N GLU A 22 -19.28 7.47 -3.85
CA GLU A 22 -19.91 7.07 -2.59
C GLU A 22 -19.01 6.09 -1.82
N ASP A 23 -18.41 5.13 -2.50
CA ASP A 23 -17.42 4.23 -1.91
C ASP A 23 -16.25 5.03 -1.32
N ALA A 24 -15.73 6.03 -2.06
CA ALA A 24 -14.65 6.87 -1.58
C ALA A 24 -14.99 7.61 -0.27
N LYS A 25 -16.23 8.09 -0.09
CA LYS A 25 -16.66 8.77 1.16
C LYS A 25 -16.58 7.85 2.38
N VAL A 26 -16.84 6.55 2.20
CA VAL A 26 -16.76 5.55 3.28
C VAL A 26 -15.32 5.10 3.50
N LEU A 27 -14.60 4.82 2.42
CA LEU A 27 -13.28 4.18 2.48
C LEU A 27 -12.17 5.15 2.92
N HIS A 28 -12.22 6.43 2.55
CA HIS A 28 -11.16 7.38 2.94
C HIS A 28 -11.09 7.62 4.46
N PRO A 29 -12.21 7.82 5.18
CA PRO A 29 -12.18 7.90 6.64
C PRO A 29 -11.83 6.57 7.31
N PHE A 30 -12.28 5.44 6.73
CA PHE A 30 -11.99 4.11 7.26
C PHE A 30 -10.50 3.78 7.22
N TYR A 31 -9.86 3.91 6.05
CA TYR A 31 -8.41 3.66 5.88
C TYR A 31 -7.53 4.84 6.30
N ARG A 32 -8.12 5.99 6.64
CA ARG A 32 -7.42 7.23 7.05
C ARG A 32 -6.35 7.68 6.06
N GLY A 33 -6.65 7.53 4.78
CA GLY A 33 -5.68 7.73 3.70
C GLY A 33 -5.61 6.51 2.79
N LYS A 34 -4.60 6.49 1.94
CA LYS A 34 -4.40 5.43 0.93
C LYS A 34 -3.02 4.77 1.03
N ILE A 35 -2.13 5.37 1.81
CA ILE A 35 -0.72 5.00 1.87
C ILE A 35 -0.45 4.48 3.27
N GLU A 36 0.21 3.33 3.33
CA GLU A 36 0.86 2.82 4.53
C GLU A 36 2.31 2.45 4.20
N THR A 37 3.15 2.43 5.23
CA THR A 37 4.48 1.83 5.15
C THR A 37 4.50 0.62 6.06
N THR A 38 5.07 -0.49 5.57
CA THR A 38 5.18 -1.75 6.31
C THR A 38 6.61 -2.27 6.24
N LEU A 39 6.91 -3.24 7.11
CA LEU A 39 8.23 -3.85 7.18
C LEU A 39 8.49 -4.71 5.93
N LYS A 40 9.68 -4.53 5.34
CA LYS A 40 10.18 -5.43 4.28
C LYS A 40 10.91 -6.65 4.86
N CYS A 41 11.46 -6.54 6.05
CA CYS A 41 12.23 -7.57 6.75
C CYS A 41 11.55 -7.98 8.07
N CYS A 42 11.97 -9.11 8.62
CA CYS A 42 11.40 -9.64 9.86
C CYS A 42 11.86 -8.85 11.09
N VAL A 43 10.92 -8.63 12.01
CA VAL A 43 11.18 -8.16 13.39
C VAL A 43 10.36 -9.07 14.29
N ARG A 44 10.99 -10.14 14.80
CA ARG A 44 10.35 -11.21 15.56
C ARG A 44 10.45 -10.98 17.06
N ASP A 45 11.64 -10.56 17.50
CA ASP A 45 11.96 -10.28 18.89
C ASP A 45 13.00 -9.16 19.00
N PHE A 46 13.44 -8.88 20.23
CA PHE A 46 14.37 -7.80 20.53
C PHE A 46 15.74 -7.93 19.81
N GLN A 47 16.19 -9.16 19.50
CA GLN A 47 17.50 -9.38 18.89
C GLN A 47 17.57 -8.88 17.44
N ASP A 48 16.44 -8.88 16.73
CA ASP A 48 16.39 -8.40 15.34
C ASP A 48 16.74 -6.90 15.23
N PHE A 49 16.53 -6.10 16.29
CA PHE A 49 16.98 -4.71 16.32
C PHE A 49 18.52 -4.58 16.29
N GLY A 50 19.25 -5.58 16.78
CA GLY A 50 20.71 -5.62 16.68
C GLY A 50 21.21 -5.75 15.24
N ILE A 51 20.37 -6.23 14.32
CA ILE A 51 20.67 -6.37 12.88
C ILE A 51 20.28 -5.09 12.13
N TRP A 52 19.02 -4.66 12.27
CA TRP A 52 18.45 -3.56 11.48
C TRP A 52 18.76 -2.16 12.04
N TYR A 53 19.17 -2.08 13.30
CA TYR A 53 19.53 -0.85 13.98
C TYR A 53 20.90 -1.02 14.65
N THR A 54 21.13 -0.39 15.80
CA THR A 54 22.41 -0.49 16.50
C THR A 54 22.62 -1.88 17.12
N PRO A 55 23.80 -2.52 16.95
CA PRO A 55 24.99 -2.05 16.24
C PRO A 55 25.07 -2.43 14.75
N GLY A 56 24.23 -3.34 14.25
CA GLY A 56 24.33 -3.94 12.91
C GLY A 56 24.30 -2.93 11.76
N VAL A 57 23.48 -1.88 11.85
CA VAL A 57 23.35 -0.82 10.83
C VAL A 57 24.67 -0.09 10.54
N SER A 58 25.64 -0.13 11.46
CA SER A 58 26.93 0.54 11.27
C SER A 58 27.73 0.02 10.09
N LYS A 59 27.64 -1.29 9.78
CA LYS A 59 28.38 -1.90 8.68
C LYS A 59 27.93 -1.39 7.30
N PRO A 60 26.63 -1.45 6.92
CA PRO A 60 26.20 -0.87 5.64
C PRO A 60 26.44 0.65 5.58
N CYS A 61 26.31 1.39 6.69
CA CYS A 61 26.67 2.82 6.72
C CYS A 61 28.14 3.08 6.33
N LEU A 62 29.08 2.29 6.85
CA LEU A 62 30.50 2.42 6.49
C LEU A 62 30.76 1.98 5.04
N ASP A 63 30.10 0.91 4.59
CA ASP A 63 30.25 0.42 3.22
C ASP A 63 29.74 1.44 2.19
N ILE A 64 28.61 2.12 2.45
CA ILE A 64 28.05 3.18 1.60
C ILE A 64 28.92 4.44 1.64
N LYS A 65 29.53 4.74 2.79
CA LYS A 65 30.48 5.86 2.91
C LYS A 65 31.69 5.66 2.00
N ASP A 66 32.20 4.43 1.92
CA ASP A 66 33.35 4.07 1.08
C ASP A 66 32.97 3.89 -0.40
N ASP A 67 31.75 3.41 -0.68
CA ASP A 67 31.20 3.19 -2.03
C ASP A 67 29.67 3.43 -2.05
N PRO A 68 29.19 4.58 -2.57
CA PRO A 68 27.78 4.97 -2.54
C PRO A 68 26.81 4.01 -3.26
N GLU A 69 27.28 3.13 -4.14
CA GLU A 69 26.43 2.17 -4.86
C GLU A 69 26.10 0.92 -4.02
N LYS A 70 26.70 0.76 -2.82
CA LYS A 70 26.43 -0.36 -1.90
C LYS A 70 25.18 -0.21 -1.04
N VAL A 71 24.16 0.45 -1.58
CA VAL A 71 22.84 0.64 -0.96
C VAL A 71 21.95 -0.60 -1.01
#